data_AF-A0A519XRL4-F1
#
_entry.id   AF-A0A519XRL4-F1
#
_cell.length_a   1.000
_cell.length_b   1.000
_cell.length_c   1.000
_cell.angle_alpha   90.00
_cell.angle_beta   90.00
_cell.angle_gamma   90.00
#
_symmetry.space_group_name_H-M   'P 1'
#
loop_
_entity.id
_entity.type
_entity.pdbx_description
1 polymer ?
#
loop_
_entity_poly.entity_id
_entity_poly.type
_entity_poly.pdbx_seq_one_letter_code
_entity_poly.pdbx_strand_id
1 'polypeptide(L)' 'VYTRPAEWRGHKIPDILLSGHEAKINEWRHEEALKRTQERRPDLLK' A
#
# COMPACT_ATOMS: atom_id res chain seq x y z
N VAL A 1 -3.08 6.99 2.17
CA VAL A 1 -1.82 7.76 2.17
C VAL A 1 -1.29 7.73 3.60
N TYR A 2 -0.05 7.26 3.80
CA TYR A 2 0.58 7.17 5.12
C TYR A 2 1.46 8.41 5.34
N THR A 3 1.46 8.93 6.56
CA THR A 3 2.30 10.06 6.98
C THR A 3 2.84 9.78 8.37
N ARG A 4 3.83 10.55 8.82
CA ARG A 4 4.38 10.43 10.18
C ARG A 4 3.28 10.66 11.22
N PRO A 5 3.30 9.99 12.39
CA PRO A 5 4.33 9.08 12.94
C PRO A 5 4.25 7.62 12.42
N ALA A 6 5.32 6.84 12.62
CA ALA A 6 5.42 5.44 12.16
C ALA A 6 4.37 4.49 12.77
N GLU A 7 3.85 4.86 13.94
CA GLU A 7 2.76 4.17 14.62
C GLU A 7 1.71 5.19 15.01
N TRP A 8 0.47 4.97 14.57
CA TRP A 8 -0.65 5.85 14.91
C TRP A 8 -1.85 5.02 15.35
N ARG A 9 -2.32 5.22 16.60
CA ARG A 9 -3.46 4.51 17.20
C ARG A 9 -3.36 2.97 17.10
N GLY A 10 -2.15 2.41 17.21
CA GLY A 10 -1.90 0.97 17.09
C GLY A 10 -1.79 0.45 15.65
N HIS A 11 -1.91 1.32 14.64
CA HIS A 11 -1.63 0.99 13.25
C HIS A 11 -0.18 1.37 12.92
N LYS A 12 0.62 0.35 12.60
CA LYS A 12 2.01 0.51 12.18
C LYS A 12 2.10 0.69 10.67
N ILE A 13 2.96 1.59 10.23
CA ILE A 13 3.28 1.75 8.81
C ILE A 13 4.03 0.48 8.33
N PRO A 14 3.67 -0.09 7.17
CA PRO A 14 4.38 -1.23 6.60
C PRO A 14 5.89 -0.97 6.50
N ASP A 15 6.71 -1.90 6.97
CA ASP A 15 8.17 -1.81 6.90
C ASP A 15 8.69 -1.59 5.47
N ILE A 16 7.97 -2.06 4.45
CA ILE A 16 8.32 -1.83 3.04
C ILE A 16 8.30 -0.34 2.65
N LEU A 17 7.44 0.47 3.29
CA LEU A 17 7.37 1.92 3.11
C LEU A 17 8.43 2.67 3.92
N LEU A 18 9.01 2.03 4.95
CA LEU A 18 10.08 2.56 5.79
C LEU A 18 11.48 2.19 5.26
N SER A 19 11.59 1.14 4.45
CA SER A 19 12.86 0.57 3.99
C SER A 19 13.61 1.41 2.95
N GLY A 20 13.01 2.47 2.40
CA GLY A 20 13.64 3.35 1.39
C GLY A 20 13.88 2.72 0.01
N HIS A 21 13.40 1.49 -0.24
CA HIS A 21 13.55 0.82 -1.52
C HIS A 21 12.41 1.19 -2.49
N GLU A 22 12.63 2.19 -3.32
CA GLU A 22 11.61 2.71 -4.24
C GLU A 22 11.03 1.64 -5.19
N ALA A 23 11.85 0.72 -5.71
CA ALA A 23 11.38 -0.35 -6.59
C ALA A 23 10.35 -1.25 -5.88
N LYS A 24 10.67 -1.70 -4.66
CA LYS A 24 9.78 -2.52 -3.83
C LYS A 24 8.52 -1.77 -3.40
N ILE A 25 8.65 -0.46 -3.12
CA ILE A 25 7.50 0.38 -2.78
C ILE A 25 6.54 0.50 -3.96
N ASN A 26 7.05 0.67 -5.18
CA ASN A 26 6.22 0.74 -6.38
C ASN A 26 5.50 -0.57 -6.67
N GLU A 27 6.21 -1.70 -6.56
CA GLU A 27 5.62 -3.03 -6.70
C GLU A 27 4.51 -3.25 -5.67
N TRP A 28 4.80 -2.97 -4.39
CA TRP A 28 3.80 -3.08 -3.32
C TRP A 28 2.58 -2.18 -3.54
N ARG A 29 2.78 -0.92 -3.97
CA ARG A 29 1.67 0.00 -4.29
C ARG A 29 0.83 -0.50 -5.45
N HIS A 30 1.45 -1.11 -6.46
CA HIS A 30 0.76 -1.67 -7.61
C HIS A 30 -0.09 -2.87 -7.19
N GLU A 31 0.47 -3.80 -6.42
CA GLU A 31 -0.27 -4.95 -5.90
C GLU A 31 -1.44 -4.54 -4.99
N GLU A 32 -1.24 -3.59 -4.09
CA GLU A 32 -2.31 -3.06 -3.24
C GLU A 32 -3.40 -2.35 -4.03
N ALA A 33 -3.04 -1.62 -5.10
CA ALA A 33 -4.00 -1.01 -6.00
C ALA A 33 -4.83 -2.07 -6.74
N LEU A 34 -4.20 -3.14 -7.23
CA LEU A 34 -4.88 -4.25 -7.88
C LEU A 34 -5.84 -4.97 -6.91
N LYS A 35 -5.37 -5.33 -5.71
CA LYS A 35 -6.22 -5.95 -4.68
C LYS A 35 -7.41 -5.08 -4.34
N ARG A 36 -7.18 -3.79 -4.06
CA ARG A 36 -8.25 -2.84 -3.74
C ARG A 36 -9.24 -2.67 -4.89
N THR A 37 -8.76 -2.73 -6.13
CA THR A 37 -9.62 -2.67 -7.32
C THR A 37 -10.45 -3.94 -7.44
N GLN A 38 -9.86 -5.12 -7.27
CA GLN A 38 -10.58 -6.40 -7.26
C GLN A 38 -11.66 -6.45 -6.17
N GLU A 39 -11.37 -5.97 -4.96
CA GLU A 39 -12.32 -6.00 -3.84
C GLU A 39 -13.46 -4.98 -3.99
N ARG A 40 -13.17 -3.77 -4.48
CA ARG A 40 -14.15 -2.67 -4.50
C ARG A 40 -14.86 -2.50 -5.85
N ARG A 41 -14.13 -2.74 -6.93
CA ARG A 41 -14.55 -2.47 -8.32
C ARG A 41 -13.97 -3.53 -9.26
N PRO A 42 -14.35 -4.81 -9.10
CA PRO A 42 -13.89 -5.87 -9.99
C PRO A 42 -14.30 -5.62 -11.46
N ASP A 43 -15.28 -4.74 -11.68
CA ASP A 43 -15.71 -4.25 -12.99
C ASP A 43 -14.63 -3.48 -13.78
N LEU A 44 -13.64 -2.88 -13.12
CA LEU A 44 -12.57 -2.10 -13.78
C LEU A 44 -11.42 -2.96 -14.33
N LEU A 45 -11.39 -4.26 -14.01
CA LEU A 45 -10.37 -5.22 -14.46
C LEU A 45 -10.84 -6.07 -15.64
N LYS A 46 -12.01 -5.76 -16.20
CA LYS A 46 -12.64 -6.50 -17.29
C LYS A 46 -12.20 -5.99 -18.66
#